data_AF-A0A954F5Z4-F1
#
_entry.id   AF-A0A954F5Z4-F1
#
_cell.length_a   1.000
_cell.length_b   1.000
_cell.length_c   1.000
_cell.angle_alpha   90.00
_cell.angle_beta   90.00
_cell.angle_gamma   90.00
#
_symmetry.space_group_name_H-M   'P 1'
#
loop_
_entity.id
_entity.type
_entity.pdbx_description
1 polymer ?
#
loop_
_entity_poly.entity_id
_entity_poly.type
_entity_poly.pdbx_seq_one_letter_code
_entity_poly.pdbx_strand_id
1 'polypeptide(L)'
;MTRKTTRVQLDCEKEFGPEWDWMPKTLADLIPWAEKYLALVPEDYRATAAFETVAFRYSRRDHWLHVKVHYLRPETDAEMAARLEAEEKEKLAKQELERQKLQELKERFSDR
;
A
#
# COMPACT_ATOMS: atom_id res chain seq x y z
N MET A 1 18.60 14.60 -2.46
CA MET A 1 17.91 13.34 -2.10
C MET A 1 16.71 13.21 -3.02
N THR A 2 16.53 12.05 -3.66
CA THR A 2 15.44 11.85 -4.63
C THR A 2 14.22 11.27 -3.92
N ARG A 3 13.05 11.88 -4.10
CA ARG A 3 11.79 11.33 -3.57
C ARG A 3 11.49 10.00 -4.27
N LYS A 4 11.10 8.97 -3.51
CA LYS A 4 10.66 7.71 -4.11
C LYS A 4 9.21 7.84 -4.55
N THR A 5 8.83 7.07 -5.56
CA THR A 5 7.43 6.89 -5.94
C THR A 5 6.79 5.91 -4.96
N THR A 6 5.69 6.31 -4.35
CA THR A 6 4.90 5.49 -3.43
C THR A 6 3.55 5.14 -4.02
N ARG A 7 3.05 3.93 -3.72
CA ARG A 7 1.70 3.50 -4.08
C ARG A 7 0.75 3.88 -2.96
N VAL A 8 -0.17 4.78 -3.25
CA VAL A 8 -1.27 5.13 -2.34
C VAL A 8 -2.44 4.20 -2.63
N GLN A 9 -3.11 3.72 -1.60
CA GLN A 9 -4.37 2.99 -1.69
C GLN A 9 -5.47 3.82 -1.04
N LEU A 10 -6.58 3.97 -1.75
CA LEU A 10 -7.83 4.51 -1.24
C LEU A 10 -8.83 3.36 -1.12
N ASP A 11 -9.35 3.15 0.09
CA ASP A 11 -10.48 2.25 0.31
C ASP A 11 -11.76 3.06 0.04
N CYS A 12 -12.32 2.89 -1.15
CA CYS A 12 -13.37 3.78 -1.66
C CYS A 12 -14.77 3.34 -1.26
N GLU A 13 -15.00 2.02 -1.22
CA GLU A 13 -16.33 1.48 -0.93
C GLU A 13 -16.24 0.10 -0.34
N LYS A 14 -17.04 -0.15 0.70
CA LYS A 14 -17.17 -1.44 1.34
C LYS A 14 -18.64 -1.73 1.60
N GLU A 15 -19.23 -2.58 0.77
CA GLU A 15 -20.63 -2.94 0.86
C GLU A 15 -20.81 -4.44 1.11
N PHE A 16 -21.90 -4.76 1.82
CA PHE A 16 -22.33 -6.12 2.09
C PHE A 16 -23.78 -6.28 1.65
N GLY A 17 -24.02 -7.20 0.71
CA GLY A 17 -25.36 -7.40 0.18
C GLY A 17 -25.35 -8.29 -1.07
N PRO A 18 -26.52 -8.42 -1.72
CA PRO A 18 -26.61 -9.09 -3.02
C PRO A 18 -25.70 -8.40 -4.05
N GLU A 19 -25.01 -9.19 -4.87
CA GLU A 19 -24.12 -8.70 -5.95
C GLU A 19 -24.81 -7.69 -6.90
N TRP A 20 -26.12 -7.85 -7.07
CA TRP A 20 -26.96 -7.08 -7.98
C TRP A 20 -27.25 -5.64 -7.55
N ASP A 21 -26.94 -5.30 -6.29
CA ASP A 21 -27.26 -3.98 -5.72
C ASP A 21 -26.14 -2.97 -5.99
N TRP A 22 -24.89 -3.42 -6.11
CA TRP A 22 -23.71 -2.54 -6.19
C TRP A 22 -22.90 -2.67 -7.47
N MET A 23 -23.03 -3.75 -8.23
CA MET A 23 -22.27 -3.93 -9.47
C MET A 23 -23.00 -3.35 -10.69
N PRO A 24 -22.32 -2.58 -11.57
CA PRO A 24 -22.91 -2.12 -12.81
C PRO A 24 -23.41 -3.30 -13.65
N LYS A 25 -24.66 -3.21 -14.11
CA LYS A 25 -25.36 -4.30 -14.81
C LYS A 25 -25.04 -4.33 -16.30
N THR A 26 -24.61 -3.21 -16.85
CA THR A 26 -24.22 -3.08 -18.26
C THR A 26 -22.83 -2.47 -18.38
N LEU A 27 -22.19 -2.69 -19.54
CA LEU A 27 -20.93 -2.04 -19.86
C LEU A 27 -21.07 -0.51 -19.91
N ALA A 28 -22.25 0.00 -20.26
CA ALA A 28 -22.52 1.43 -20.26
C ALA A 28 -22.54 2.03 -18.85
N ASP A 29 -22.97 1.25 -17.85
CA ASP A 29 -22.97 1.66 -16.44
C ASP A 29 -21.59 1.52 -15.78
N LEU A 30 -20.72 0.67 -16.33
CA LEU A 30 -19.40 0.40 -15.78
C LEU A 30 -18.47 1.62 -15.84
N ILE A 31 -18.52 2.38 -16.94
CA ILE A 31 -17.69 3.57 -17.15
C ILE A 31 -17.98 4.65 -16.09
N PRO A 32 -19.23 5.16 -15.93
CA PRO A 32 -19.52 6.18 -14.93
C PRO A 32 -19.32 5.67 -13.49
N TRP A 33 -19.53 4.38 -13.26
CA TRP A 33 -19.22 3.76 -11.97
C TRP A 33 -17.72 3.80 -11.66
N ALA A 34 -16.85 3.49 -12.61
CA ALA A 34 -15.40 3.60 -12.43
C ALA A 34 -14.92 5.06 -12.34
N GLU A 35 -15.51 5.97 -13.11
CA GLU A 35 -15.18 7.41 -13.11
C GLU A 35 -15.44 8.06 -11.75
N LYS A 36 -16.50 7.65 -11.04
CA LYS A 36 -16.79 8.07 -9.65
C LYS A 36 -15.56 7.91 -8.75
N TYR A 37 -14.87 6.77 -8.85
CA TYR A 37 -13.72 6.48 -8.00
C TYR A 37 -12.43 7.09 -8.54
N LEU A 38 -12.28 7.19 -9.87
CA LEU A 38 -11.15 7.89 -10.48
C LEU A 38 -11.14 9.38 -10.10
N ALA A 39 -12.31 10.00 -9.92
CA ALA A 39 -12.44 11.39 -9.49
C ALA A 39 -11.84 11.65 -8.09
N LEU A 40 -11.77 10.62 -7.22
CA LEU A 40 -11.14 10.70 -5.90
C LEU A 40 -9.61 10.78 -5.98
N VAL A 41 -9.01 10.40 -7.10
CA VAL A 41 -7.57 10.50 -7.33
C VAL A 41 -7.23 11.93 -7.76
N PRO A 42 -6.18 12.55 -7.19
CA PRO A 42 -5.72 13.86 -7.63
C PRO A 42 -5.37 13.84 -9.12
N GLU A 43 -5.70 14.91 -9.83
CA GLU A 43 -5.64 14.99 -11.29
C GLU A 43 -4.27 14.59 -11.86
N ASP A 44 -3.20 15.08 -11.25
CA ASP A 44 -1.81 14.80 -11.63
C ASP A 44 -1.44 13.30 -11.61
N TYR A 45 -2.18 12.48 -10.85
CA TYR A 45 -1.88 11.07 -10.64
C TYR A 45 -2.91 10.12 -11.25
N ARG A 46 -4.02 10.65 -11.82
CA ARG A 46 -5.10 9.83 -12.42
C ARG A 46 -4.60 8.89 -13.50
N ALA A 47 -3.61 9.30 -14.28
CA ALA A 47 -3.02 8.47 -15.34
C ALA A 47 -2.35 7.18 -14.81
N THR A 48 -1.97 7.16 -13.52
CA THR A 48 -1.37 5.99 -12.85
C THR A 48 -2.37 5.22 -12.00
N ALA A 49 -3.65 5.64 -12.01
CA ALA A 49 -4.67 5.03 -11.20
C ALA A 49 -4.98 3.61 -11.70
N ALA A 50 -5.02 2.65 -10.77
CA ALA A 50 -5.42 1.28 -11.00
C ALA A 50 -6.61 0.96 -10.09
N PHE A 51 -7.62 0.34 -10.68
CA PHE A 51 -8.84 -0.05 -10.01
C PHE A 51 -8.79 -1.52 -9.62
N GLU A 52 -9.06 -1.81 -8.36
CA GLU A 52 -9.09 -3.18 -7.83
C GLU A 52 -10.42 -3.42 -7.11
N THR A 53 -11.17 -4.41 -7.59
CA THR A 53 -12.37 -4.90 -6.90
C THR A 53 -12.07 -6.24 -6.28
N VAL A 54 -12.25 -6.33 -4.98
CA VAL A 54 -12.18 -7.62 -4.28
C VAL A 54 -13.59 -7.99 -3.86
N ALA A 55 -14.15 -8.99 -4.53
CA ALA A 55 -15.44 -9.55 -4.19
C ALA A 55 -15.25 -10.88 -3.44
N PHE A 56 -15.82 -11.01 -2.25
CA PHE A 56 -15.85 -12.27 -1.51
C PHE A 56 -17.27 -12.79 -1.39
N ARG A 57 -17.48 -14.03 -1.81
CA ARG A 57 -18.74 -14.73 -1.58
C ARG A 57 -18.79 -15.21 -0.13
N TYR A 58 -19.75 -14.70 0.64
CA TYR A 58 -19.99 -15.14 2.02
C TYR A 58 -21.07 -16.24 2.09
N SER A 59 -22.12 -16.12 1.27
CA SER A 59 -23.19 -17.11 1.15
C SER A 59 -23.69 -17.20 -0.30
N ARG A 60 -24.72 -18.02 -0.60
CA ARG A 60 -25.32 -18.06 -1.95
C ARG A 60 -25.90 -16.71 -2.41
N ARG A 61 -26.24 -15.82 -1.48
CA ARG A 61 -26.85 -14.52 -1.77
C ARG A 61 -26.05 -13.32 -1.24
N ASP A 62 -25.16 -13.52 -0.27
CA ASP A 62 -24.42 -12.43 0.34
C ASP A 62 -23.00 -12.34 -0.21
N HIS A 63 -22.66 -11.16 -0.73
CA HIS A 63 -21.36 -10.84 -1.28
C HIS A 63 -20.80 -9.61 -0.56
N TRP A 64 -19.51 -9.62 -0.31
CA TRP A 64 -18.76 -8.45 0.10
C TRP A 64 -18.12 -7.83 -1.13
N LEU A 65 -18.37 -6.56 -1.37
CA LEU A 65 -17.60 -5.76 -2.31
C LEU A 65 -16.62 -4.89 -1.53
N HIS A 66 -15.35 -4.92 -1.95
CA HIS A 66 -14.39 -3.91 -1.58
C HIS A 66 -13.80 -3.28 -2.84
N VAL A 67 -14.03 -1.97 -3.00
CA VAL A 67 -13.45 -1.18 -4.08
C VAL A 67 -12.22 -0.44 -3.55
N LYS A 68 -11.08 -0.71 -4.20
CA LYS A 68 -9.82 -0.05 -3.92
C LYS A 68 -9.33 0.67 -5.16
N VAL A 69 -8.89 1.90 -4.98
CA VAL A 69 -8.18 2.65 -6.02
C VAL A 69 -6.75 2.84 -5.57
N HIS A 70 -5.83 2.49 -6.46
CA HIS A 70 -4.40 2.68 -6.23
C HIS A 70 -3.87 3.73 -7.18
N TYR A 71 -2.96 4.58 -6.75
CA TYR A 71 -2.24 5.46 -7.67
C TYR A 71 -0.81 5.68 -7.18
N LEU A 72 0.05 6.10 -8.10
CA LEU A 72 1.45 6.38 -7.82
C LEU A 72 1.65 7.88 -7.65
N ARG A 73 2.29 8.28 -6.55
CA ARG A 73 2.73 9.67 -6.35
C ARG A 73 4.12 9.71 -5.75
N PRO A 74 4.88 10.81 -5.90
CA PRO A 74 6.08 11.02 -5.10
C PRO A 74 5.73 11.06 -3.60
N GLU A 75 6.67 10.61 -2.78
CA GLU A 75 6.62 10.77 -1.32
C GLU A 75 6.42 12.24 -0.93
N THR A 76 5.67 12.46 0.15
CA THR A 76 5.64 13.74 0.86
C THR A 76 6.93 13.94 1.66
N ASP A 77 7.20 15.18 2.09
CA ASP A 77 8.36 15.45 2.95
C ASP A 77 8.30 14.71 4.28
N ALA A 78 7.09 14.54 4.85
CA ALA A 78 6.88 13.78 6.07
C ALA A 78 7.17 12.28 5.87
N GLU A 79 6.71 11.68 4.77
CA GLU A 79 6.98 10.27 4.45
C GLU A 79 8.47 10.02 4.18
N MET A 80 9.12 10.95 3.48
CA MET A 80 10.55 10.89 3.23
C MET A 80 11.35 10.99 4.54
N ALA A 81 10.99 11.92 5.44
CA ALA A 81 11.64 12.06 6.74
C ALA A 81 11.48 10.79 7.59
N ALA A 82 10.26 10.23 7.66
CA ALA A 82 10.00 8.98 8.38
C ALA A 82 10.80 7.80 7.82
N ARG A 83 10.91 7.69 6.49
CA ARG A 83 11.74 6.67 5.83
C ARG A 83 13.21 6.81 6.20
N LEU A 84 13.75 8.03 6.15
CA LEU A 84 15.16 8.29 6.48
C LEU A 84 15.45 7.96 7.95
N GLU A 85 14.55 8.34 8.87
CA GLU A 85 14.69 8.01 10.29
C GLU A 85 14.68 6.49 10.52
N ALA A 86 13.80 5.76 9.82
CA ALA A 86 13.76 4.30 9.89
C ALA A 86 15.05 3.66 9.33
N GLU A 87 15.56 4.16 8.20
CA GLU A 87 16.81 3.70 7.59
C GLU A 87 18.02 3.95 8.52
N GLU A 88 18.06 5.09 9.22
CA GLU A 88 19.09 5.38 10.22
C GLU A 88 19.01 4.45 11.42
N LYS A 89 17.81 4.21 11.96
CA LYS A 89 17.61 3.25 13.07
C LYS A 89 18.05 1.84 12.70
N GLU A 90 17.69 1.38 11.50
CA GLU A 90 18.09 0.05 11.02
C GLU A 90 19.61 -0.06 10.84
N LYS A 91 20.24 0.99 10.32
CA LYS A 91 21.70 1.04 10.16
C LYS A 91 22.42 0.98 11.50
N LEU A 92 21.94 1.73 12.50
CA LEU A 92 22.49 1.68 13.86
C LEU A 92 22.34 0.29 14.48
N ALA A 93 21.16 -0.33 14.35
CA ALA A 93 20.93 -1.69 14.84
C ALA A 93 21.86 -2.72 14.18
N LYS A 94 22.09 -2.61 12.87
CA LYS A 94 23.03 -3.48 12.15
C LYS A 94 24.48 -3.29 12.62
N GLN A 95 24.92 -2.04 12.80
CA GLN A 95 26.26 -1.75 13.32
C GLN A 95 26.47 -2.29 14.73
N GLU A 96 25.45 -2.21 15.58
CA GLU A 96 25.52 -2.76 16.94
C GLU A 96 25.60 -4.28 16.93
N LEU A 97 24.81 -4.94 16.08
CA LEU A 97 24.89 -6.39 15.88
C LEU A 97 26.27 -6.83 15.38
N GLU A 98 26.86 -6.09 14.44
CA GLU A 98 28.22 -6.35 13.94
C GLU A 98 29.28 -6.17 15.03
N ARG A 99 29.14 -5.16 15.89
CA ARG A 99 30.03 -4.95 17.03
C ARG A 99 29.95 -6.10 18.03
N GLN A 100 28.75 -6.55 18.37
CA GLN A 100 28.55 -7.69 19.27
C GLN A 100 29.21 -8.96 18.71
N LYS A 101 28.97 -9.27 17.43
CA LYS A 101 29.61 -10.41 16.76
C LYS A 101 31.14 -10.32 16.75
N LEU A 102 31.69 -9.12 16.51
CA LEU A 102 33.14 -8.92 16.56
C LEU A 102 33.70 -9.13 17.97
N GLN A 103 32.97 -8.71 19.00
CA GLN A 103 33.36 -8.92 20.39
C GLN A 103 33.34 -10.41 20.77
N GLU A 104 32.26 -11.12 20.45
CA GLU A 104 32.16 -12.57 20.67
C GLU A 104 33.29 -13.34 19.97
N LEU A 105 33.62 -12.96 18.73
CA LEU A 105 34.73 -13.57 18.00
C LEU A 105 36.08 -13.27 18.68
N LYS A 106 36.32 -12.04 19.13
CA LYS A 106 37.55 -11.69 19.85
C LYS A 106 37.71 -12.50 21.13
N GLU A 107 36.67 -12.61 21.94
CA GLU A 107 36.68 -13.42 23.18
C GLU A 107 36.95 -14.89 22.87
N ARG A 108 36.31 -15.45 21.84
CA ARG A 108 36.48 -16.85 21.43
C ARG A 108 37.89 -17.18 20.91
N PHE A 109 38.59 -16.20 20.34
CA PHE A 109 39.95 -16.38 19.83
C PHE A 109 41.05 -15.85 20.77
N SER A 110 40.71 -15.14 21.86
CA SER A 110 41.67 -14.73 22.89
C SER A 110 41.90 -15.78 23.98
N ASP A 111 40.96 -16.72 24.16
CA ASP A 111 41.08 -17.86 25.11
C ASP A 111 41.82 -19.09 24.53
N ARG A 112 42.60 -18.90 23.45
CA ARG A 112 43.51 -19.91 22.88
C ARG A 112 44.94 -19.41 22.93
#